data_AF-A0A659UFW5-F1
#
_entry.id   AF-A0A659UFW5-F1
#
_cell.length_a   1.000
_cell.length_b   1.000
_cell.length_c   1.000
_cell.angle_alpha   90.00
_cell.angle_beta   90.00
_cell.angle_gamma   90.00
#
_symmetry.space_group_name_H-M   'P 1'
#
loop_
_entity.id
_entity.type
_entity.pdbx_description
1 polymer ?
#
loop_
_entity_poly.entity_id
_entity_poly.type
_entity_poly.pdbx_seq_one_letter_code
_entity_poly.pdbx_strand_id
1 'polypeptide(L)'
;ECGFIDACKEAGVTHVVKFSGAESNIGYDATQFRFTRMHEEVERYLEGAGMAWTHLRPSQFMQVYLRDAPTIAREGAFYLALGDTELSPVDVEDI
;
A
#
# COMPACT_ATOMS: atom_id res chain seq x y z
N GLU A 1 7.72 3.13 11.13
CA GLU A 1 8.80 3.42 10.17
C GLU A 1 9.58 4.71 10.50
N CYS A 2 9.03 5.65 11.26
CA CYS A 2 9.72 6.92 11.60
C CYS A 2 11.12 6.73 12.23
N GLY A 3 11.30 5.79 13.15
CA GLY A 3 12.63 5.54 13.73
C GLY A 3 13.68 5.04 12.71
N PHE A 4 13.26 4.37 11.64
CA PHE A 4 14.16 4.02 10.53
C PHE A 4 14.53 5.26 9.72
N ILE A 5 13.56 6.16 9.48
CA ILE A 5 13.81 7.46 8.83
C ILE A 5 14.80 8.30 9.65
N ASP A 6 14.68 8.32 10.97
CA ASP A 6 15.66 8.97 11.86
C ASP A 6 17.06 8.38 11.69
N ALA A 7 17.18 7.06 11.71
CA ALA A 7 18.46 6.38 11.48
C ALA A 7 19.04 6.70 10.09
N CYS A 8 18.22 6.80 9.04
CA CYS A 8 18.66 7.24 7.71
C CYS A 8 19.23 8.66 7.73
N LYS A 9 18.58 9.59 8.44
CA LYS A 9 19.09 10.97 8.60
C LYS A 9 20.43 10.98 9.31
N GLU A 10 20.56 10.26 10.42
CA GLU A 10 21.80 10.15 11.20
C GLU A 10 22.94 9.54 10.38
N ALA A 11 22.63 8.57 9.52
CA ALA A 11 23.59 7.93 8.63
C ALA A 11 23.92 8.76 7.38
N GLY A 12 23.26 9.90 7.15
CA GLY A 12 23.50 10.74 5.97
C GLY A 12 22.95 10.18 4.66
N VAL A 13 21.90 9.35 4.72
CA VAL A 13 21.20 8.85 3.53
C VAL A 13 20.60 10.03 2.75
N THR A 14 20.81 10.06 1.44
CA THR A 14 20.38 11.19 0.59
C THR A 14 19.00 11.00 -0.02
N HIS A 15 18.56 9.75 -0.22
CA HIS A 15 17.25 9.42 -0.81
C HIS A 15 16.64 8.17 -0.18
N VAL A 16 15.35 8.23 0.15
CA VAL A 16 14.57 7.08 0.66
C VAL A 16 13.42 6.75 -0.29
N VAL A 17 13.36 5.51 -0.76
CA VAL A 17 12.17 4.98 -1.44
C VAL A 17 11.31 4.29 -0.39
N LYS A 18 10.11 4.81 -0.15
CA LYS A 18 9.15 4.25 0.80
C LYS A 18 8.14 3.40 0.05
N PHE A 19 8.11 2.11 0.36
CA PHE A 19 6.99 1.25 -0.01
C PHE A 19 5.76 1.63 0.80
N SER A 20 4.71 2.08 0.13
CA SER A 20 3.53 2.68 0.72
C SER A 20 2.25 2.07 0.15
N GLY A 21 1.12 2.75 0.32
CA GLY A 21 -0.16 2.35 -0.25
C GLY A 21 -1.08 3.55 -0.37
N ALA A 22 -1.99 3.51 -1.34
CA ALA A 22 -3.02 4.53 -1.52
C ALA A 22 -4.35 3.89 -1.91
N GLU A 23 -5.43 4.55 -1.49
CA GLU A 23 -6.79 4.20 -1.89
C GLU A 23 -7.17 4.93 -3.17
N SER A 24 -8.33 4.59 -3.74
CA SER A 24 -8.83 5.19 -5.00
C SER A 24 -9.12 6.69 -4.91
N ASN A 25 -9.18 7.26 -3.70
CA ASN A 25 -9.70 8.61 -3.41
C ASN A 25 -11.17 8.83 -3.83
N ILE A 26 -11.91 7.77 -4.16
CA ILE A 26 -13.32 7.83 -4.55
C ILE A 26 -14.16 7.11 -3.47
N GLY A 27 -15.09 7.83 -2.84
CA GLY A 27 -15.94 7.25 -1.78
C GLY A 27 -15.17 6.80 -0.52
N TYR A 28 -13.93 7.26 -0.38
CA TYR A 28 -12.99 6.87 0.66
C TYR A 28 -13.20 7.66 1.96
N ASP A 29 -13.16 6.97 3.10
CA ASP A 29 -13.13 7.56 4.45
C ASP A 29 -11.85 7.14 5.18
N ALA A 30 -10.87 8.04 5.29
CA ALA A 30 -9.60 7.81 5.95
C ALA A 30 -9.70 7.36 7.43
N THR A 31 -10.85 7.56 8.07
CA THR A 31 -11.08 7.07 9.44
C THR A 31 -11.30 5.55 9.47
N GLN A 32 -11.89 4.98 8.42
CA GLN A 32 -12.21 3.54 8.32
C GLN A 32 -11.01 2.70 7.83
N PHE A 33 -10.05 3.30 7.13
CA PHE A 33 -8.92 2.61 6.52
C PHE A 33 -7.62 2.88 7.30
N ARG A 34 -7.47 2.16 8.42
CA ARG A 34 -6.34 2.32 9.34
C ARG A 34 -4.97 2.23 8.65
N PHE A 35 -4.80 1.29 7.71
CA PHE A 35 -3.50 1.05 7.09
C PHE A 35 -3.08 2.18 6.15
N THR A 36 -4.01 2.72 5.36
CA THR A 36 -3.78 3.89 4.51
C THR A 36 -3.39 5.10 5.36
N ARG A 37 -4.11 5.34 6.46
CA ARG A 37 -3.73 6.40 7.42
C ARG A 37 -2.33 6.20 7.99
N MET A 38 -1.96 4.98 8.37
CA MET A 38 -0.59 4.68 8.85
C MET A 38 0.47 4.98 7.77
N HIS A 39 0.20 4.65 6.51
CA HIS A 39 1.10 4.99 5.42
C HIS A 39 1.24 6.51 5.28
N GLU A 40 0.14 7.25 5.20
CA GLU A 40 0.15 8.71 5.07
C GLU A 40 0.88 9.40 6.23
N GLU A 41 0.74 8.91 7.47
CA GLU A 41 1.45 9.43 8.64
C GLU A 41 2.97 9.31 8.48
N VAL A 42 3.45 8.17 7.98
CA VAL A 42 4.88 7.93 7.74
C VAL A 42 5.37 8.72 6.53
N GLU A 43 4.57 8.88 5.49
CA GLU A 43 4.92 9.69 4.30
C GLU A 43 5.15 11.15 4.69
N ARG A 44 4.23 11.74 5.45
CA ARG A 44 4.38 13.10 5.98
C ARG A 44 5.63 13.24 6.85
N TYR A 45 5.94 12.20 7.64
CA TYR A 45 7.16 12.18 8.44
C TYR A 45 8.42 12.17 7.57
N LEU A 46 8.46 11.34 6.52
CA LEU A 46 9.58 11.29 5.56
C LEU A 46 9.73 12.59 4.78
N GLU A 47 8.63 13.20 4.35
CA GLU A 47 8.61 14.49 3.66
C GLU A 47 9.22 15.60 4.53
N GLY A 48 8.93 15.60 5.83
CA GLY A 48 9.50 16.53 6.81
C GLY A 48 10.93 16.19 7.24
N ALA A 49 11.49 15.04 6.84
CA ALA A 49 12.79 14.57 7.29
C ALA A 49 13.98 15.30 6.62
N GLY A 50 13.74 16.00 5.51
CA GLY A 50 14.74 16.78 4.78
C GLY A 50 15.63 15.98 3.81
N MET A 51 15.38 14.67 3.66
CA MET A 51 16.00 13.82 2.64
C MET A 51 15.15 13.83 1.36
N ALA A 52 15.76 13.53 0.20
CA ALA A 52 14.98 13.25 -1.01
C ALA A 52 14.17 11.96 -0.82
N TRP A 53 13.02 11.86 -1.49
CA TRP A 53 12.14 10.71 -1.28
C TRP A 53 11.34 10.33 -2.53
N THR A 54 10.88 9.09 -2.53
CA THR A 54 9.89 8.58 -3.48
C THR A 54 8.92 7.67 -2.74
N HIS A 55 7.61 7.96 -2.81
CA HIS A 55 6.59 7.06 -2.27
C HIS A 55 6.10 6.14 -3.40
N LEU A 56 6.34 4.85 -3.27
CA LEU A 56 5.78 3.83 -4.15
C LEU A 56 4.45 3.39 -3.55
N ARG A 57 3.32 3.72 -4.19
CA ARG A 57 1.96 3.50 -3.66
C ARG A 57 1.18 2.52 -4.55
N PRO A 58 1.53 1.21 -4.56
CA PRO A 58 0.71 0.22 -5.22
C PRO A 58 -0.68 0.14 -4.57
N SER A 59 -1.64 -0.36 -5.34
CA SER A 59 -2.99 -0.69 -4.90
C SER A 59 -3.01 -2.08 -4.25
N GLN A 60 -3.97 -2.96 -4.59
CA GLN A 60 -3.96 -4.36 -4.16
C GLN A 60 -3.00 -5.20 -5.02
N PHE A 61 -2.51 -6.31 -4.49
CA PHE A 61 -1.66 -7.24 -5.25
C PHE A 61 -2.48 -8.39 -5.85
N MET A 62 -2.22 -8.73 -7.11
CA MET A 62 -2.87 -9.87 -7.78
C MET A 62 -2.67 -11.18 -7.01
N GLN A 63 -1.51 -11.34 -6.37
CA GLN A 63 -1.12 -12.52 -5.59
C GLN A 63 -2.03 -12.75 -4.38
N VAL A 64 -2.72 -11.73 -3.87
CA VAL A 64 -3.67 -11.89 -2.75
C VAL A 64 -4.83 -12.80 -3.15
N TYR A 65 -5.24 -12.80 -4.42
CA TYR A 65 -6.34 -13.63 -4.93
C TYR A 65 -6.00 -15.12 -4.99
N LEU A 66 -4.71 -15.51 -4.89
CA LEU A 66 -4.32 -16.91 -4.79
C LEU A 66 -4.89 -17.60 -3.54
N ARG A 67 -5.30 -16.82 -2.53
CA ARG A 67 -6.02 -17.35 -1.34
C ARG A 67 -7.35 -18.00 -1.71
N ASP A 68 -7.98 -17.54 -2.78
CA ASP A 68 -9.27 -18.05 -3.27
C ASP A 68 -9.12 -19.16 -4.32
N ALA A 69 -7.90 -19.54 -4.68
CA ALA A 69 -7.65 -20.64 -5.62
C ALA A 69 -8.39 -21.95 -5.24
N PRO A 70 -8.51 -22.36 -3.97
CA PRO A 70 -9.25 -23.57 -3.60
C PRO A 70 -10.76 -23.50 -3.91
N THR A 71 -11.42 -22.38 -3.65
CA THR A 71 -12.86 -22.20 -3.91
C THR A 71 -13.12 -22.09 -5.40
N ILE A 72 -12.26 -21.38 -6.13
CA ILE A 72 -12.31 -21.33 -7.60
C ILE A 72 -12.17 -22.73 -8.20
N ALA A 73 -11.20 -23.54 -7.74
CA ALA A 73 -10.97 -24.87 -8.28
C ALA A 73 -12.10 -25.86 -7.93
N ARG A 74 -12.68 -25.77 -6.72
CA ARG A 74 -13.72 -26.69 -6.24
C ARG A 74 -15.12 -26.32 -6.72
N GLU A 75 -15.43 -25.03 -6.79
CA GLU A 75 -16.80 -24.52 -6.95
C GLU A 75 -16.96 -23.67 -8.21
N GLY A 76 -15.87 -23.30 -8.89
CA GLY A 76 -15.92 -22.43 -10.07
C GLY A 76 -16.33 -21.00 -9.72
N ALA A 77 -16.14 -20.57 -8.47
CA ALA A 77 -16.63 -19.30 -7.96
C ALA A 77 -15.54 -18.52 -7.21
N PHE A 78 -15.63 -17.20 -7.30
CA PHE A 78 -14.74 -16.26 -6.61
C PHE A 78 -15.57 -15.33 -5.72
N TYR A 79 -15.31 -15.35 -4.42
CA TYR A 79 -16.15 -14.69 -3.42
C TYR A 79 -15.45 -13.48 -2.80
N LEU A 80 -15.89 -12.27 -3.17
CA LEU A 80 -15.39 -11.03 -2.61
C LEU A 80 -16.55 -10.19 -2.04
N ALA A 81 -16.37 -9.65 -0.84
CA ALA A 81 -17.35 -8.78 -0.18
C ALA A 81 -17.26 -7.33 -0.70
N LEU A 82 -17.37 -7.14 -2.02
CA LEU A 82 -17.05 -5.88 -2.70
C LEU A 82 -18.23 -5.23 -3.45
N GLY A 83 -19.38 -5.92 -3.57
CA GLY A 83 -20.51 -5.43 -4.38
C GLY A 83 -20.08 -5.14 -5.82
N ASP A 84 -20.45 -3.96 -6.33
CA ASP A 84 -20.12 -3.49 -7.69
C ASP A 84 -18.81 -2.69 -7.75
N THR A 85 -17.89 -2.89 -6.80
CA THR A 85 -16.62 -2.14 -6.74
C THR A 85 -15.65 -2.57 -7.85
N GLU A 86 -15.08 -1.59 -8.55
CA GLU A 86 -14.01 -1.83 -9.51
C GLU A 86 -12.64 -1.93 -8.80
N LEU A 87 -11.83 -2.90 -9.21
CA LEU A 87 -10.50 -3.15 -8.65
C LEU A 87 -9.43 -2.91 -9.72
N SER A 88 -8.30 -2.36 -9.30
CA SER A 88 -7.10 -2.19 -10.13
C SER A 88 -5.90 -2.80 -9.42
N PRO A 89 -5.79 -4.14 -9.33
CA PRO A 89 -4.66 -4.80 -8.68
C PRO A 89 -3.41 -4.75 -9.56
N VAL A 90 -2.24 -4.71 -8.94
CA VAL A 90 -0.92 -4.74 -9.59
C VAL A 90 -0.25 -6.09 -9.36
N ASP A 91 0.53 -6.57 -10.33
CA ASP A 91 1.42 -7.71 -10.10
C ASP A 91 2.60 -7.25 -9.23
N VAL A 92 2.97 -8.02 -8.20
CA VAL A 92 4.16 -7.70 -7.40
C VAL A 92 5.46 -7.67 -8.21
N GLU A 93 5.52 -8.29 -9.39
CA GLU A 93 6.68 -8.22 -10.29
C GLU A 93 6.81 -6.84 -10.98
N ASP A 94 5.72 -6.08 -11.11
CA ASP A 94 5.72 -4.74 -11.71
C ASP A 94 6.14 -3.63 -10.73
N ILE A 95 6.29 -3.96 -9.44
CA ILE A 95 6.68 -3.05 -8.35
C ILE A 95 8.20 -2.95 -8.28
#